data_AF-A0A120AHL6-F1
#
_entry.id   AF-A0A120AHL6-F1
#
_cell.length_a   1.000
_cell.length_b   1.000
_cell.length_c   1.000
_cell.angle_alpha   90.00
_cell.angle_beta   90.00
_cell.angle_gamma   90.00
#
_symmetry.space_group_name_H-M   'P 1'
#
loop_
_entity.id
_entity.type
_entity.pdbx_description
1 polymer ?
#
loop_
_entity_poly.entity_id
_entity_poly.type
_entity_poly.pdbx_seq_one_letter_code
_entity_poly.pdbx_strand_id
1 'polypeptide(L)' 'MQSVVDYAIYMLDPEGFICNWNEGGRRIKGYEDEEVIGQHFSQFHVETAI' A
#
# COMPACT_ATOMS: atom_id res chain seq x y z
N MET A 1 3.98 13.01 -18.46
CA MET A 1 3.39 11.95 -17.62
C MET A 1 4.09 12.00 -16.28
N GLN A 2 3.46 12.55 -15.24
CA GLN A 2 3.94 12.32 -13.88
C GLN A 2 3.74 10.84 -13.60
N SER A 3 4.83 10.14 -13.34
CA SER A 3 4.84 8.70 -13.31
C SER A 3 4.22 8.27 -11.97
N VAL A 4 3.18 7.43 -12.01
CA VAL A 4 2.42 6.97 -10.82
C VAL A 4 3.28 6.28 -9.75
N VAL A 5 4.57 6.05 -10.02
CA VAL A 5 5.61 5.60 -9.08
C VAL A 5 5.97 6.62 -8.00
N ASP A 6 5.65 7.90 -8.18
CA ASP A 6 5.88 8.92 -7.14
C ASP A 6 4.81 8.90 -6.02
N TYR A 7 3.79 8.04 -6.16
CA TYR A 7 2.70 7.88 -5.21
C TYR A 7 2.56 6.42 -4.76
N ALA A 8 2.37 6.22 -3.46
CA ALA A 8 1.96 4.94 -2.92
C ALA A 8 0.46 4.76 -3.19
N ILE A 9 0.13 3.90 -4.14
CA ILE A 9 -1.25 3.56 -4.51
C ILE A 9 -1.43 2.07 -4.27
N TYR A 10 -2.45 1.75 -3.48
CA TYR A 10 -2.84 0.37 -3.21
C TYR A 10 -4.36 0.23 -3.29
N MET A 11 -4.79 -0.97 -3.66
CA MET A 11 -6.21 -1.30 -3.82
C MET A 11 -6.62 -2.26 -2.72
N LEU A 12 -7.82 -2.05 -2.17
CA LEU A 12 -8.42 -2.92 -1.19
C LEU A 12 -9.59 -3.70 -1.81
N ASP A 13 -9.82 -4.91 -1.35
CA ASP A 13 -11.12 -5.58 -1.51
C ASP A 13 -12.18 -4.98 -0.54
N PRO A 14 -13.46 -5.39 -0.65
CA PRO A 14 -14.51 -4.93 0.25
C PRO A 14 -14.30 -5.30 1.73
N GLU A 15 -13.47 -6.30 2.03
CA GLU A 15 -13.15 -6.72 3.39
C GLU A 15 -11.94 -5.96 3.96
N GLY A 16 -11.27 -5.13 3.16
CA GLY A 16 -10.15 -4.29 3.56
C GLY A 16 -8.77 -4.93 3.35
N PHE A 17 -8.66 -6.04 2.62
CA PHE A 17 -7.38 -6.66 2.30
C PHE A 17 -6.74 -6.04 1.07
N ILE A 18 -5.42 -5.84 1.12
CA ILE A 18 -4.68 -5.28 0.00
C ILE A 18 -4.61 -6.31 -1.13
N CYS A 19 -5.17 -5.95 -2.29
CA CYS A 19 -5.14 -6.79 -3.50
C CYS A 19 -4.17 -6.28 -4.56
N ASN A 20 -3.71 -5.04 -4.43
CA ASN A 20 -2.72 -4.47 -5.33
C ASN A 20 -1.78 -3.52 -4.60
N TRP A 21 -0.52 -3.56 -5.00
CA TRP A 21 0.56 -2.73 -4.49
C TRP A 21 1.39 -2.23 -5.68
N ASN A 22 1.46 -0.92 -5.88
CA ASN A 22 2.27 -0.37 -6.97
C ASN A 22 3.74 -0.18 -6.54
N GLU A 23 4.62 0.03 -7.51
CA GLU A 23 6.05 0.30 -7.27
C GLU A 23 6.26 1.53 -6.37
N GLY A 24 5.37 2.53 -6.44
CA GLY A 24 5.41 3.67 -5.52
C GLY A 24 5.15 3.26 -4.07
N GLY A 25 4.25 2.29 -3.82
CA GLY A 25 4.02 1.68 -2.51
C GLY A 25 5.29 1.03 -1.97
N ARG A 26 5.97 0.22 -2.79
CA ARG A 26 7.25 -0.40 -2.40
C ARG A 26 8.30 0.63 -2.06
N ARG A 27 8.48 1.63 -2.93
CA ARG A 27 9.49 2.67 -2.75
C ARG A 27 9.23 3.56 -1.54
N ILE A 28 7.98 3.95 -1.30
CA ILE A 28 7.62 4.91 -0.25
C ILE A 28 7.46 4.24 1.11
N LYS A 29 6.88 3.04 1.16
CA LYS A 29 6.61 2.32 2.42
C LYS A 29 7.68 1.28 2.76
N GLY A 30 8.47 0.83 1.78
CA GLY A 30 9.59 -0.09 2.00
C GLY A 30 9.21 -1.56 2.13
N TYR A 31 7.96 -1.92 1.82
CA TYR A 31 7.48 -3.31 1.83
C TYR A 31 7.34 -3.82 0.41
N GLU A 32 7.75 -5.07 0.15
CA GLU A 32 7.52 -5.75 -1.11
C GLU A 32 6.07 -6.23 -1.23
N ASP A 33 5.63 -6.52 -2.47
CA ASP A 33 4.27 -6.94 -2.77
C ASP A 33 3.87 -8.18 -1.95
N GLU A 34 4.77 -9.16 -1.81
CA GLU A 34 4.52 -10.41 -1.09
C GLU A 34 4.30 -10.23 0.42
N GLU A 35 4.77 -9.12 0.98
CA GLU A 35 4.63 -8.81 2.41
C GLU A 35 3.29 -8.14 2.72
N VAL A 36 2.68 -7.50 1.72
CA VAL A 36 1.50 -6.65 1.90
C VAL A 36 0.23 -7.22 1.26
N ILE A 37 0.34 -7.92 0.14
CA ILE A 37 -0.82 -8.50 -0.55
C ILE A 37 -1.48 -9.55 0.36
N GLY A 38 -2.80 -9.45 0.52
CA GLY A 38 -3.58 -10.32 1.40
C GLY A 38 -3.55 -9.92 2.88
N GLN A 39 -2.82 -8.87 3.25
CA GLN A 39 -2.88 -8.30 4.59
C GLN A 39 -3.98 -7.24 4.68
N HIS A 40 -4.66 -7.17 5.82
CA HIS A 40 -5.65 -6.13 6.07
C HIS A 40 -4.96 -4.77 6.22
N PHE A 41 -5.49 -3.73 5.56
CA PHE A 41 -4.84 -2.40 5.47
C PHE A 41 -4.55 -1.77 6.84
N SER A 42 -5.31 -2.11 7.87
CA SER A 42 -5.15 -1.58 9.22
C SER A 42 -3.79 -1.92 9.85
N GLN A 43 -3.10 -2.98 9.39
CA GLN A 43 -1.77 -3.33 9.89
C GLN A 43 -0.71 -2.28 9.51
N PHE A 44 -0.94 -1.52 8.44
CA PHE A 44 0.01 -0.53 7.91
C PHE A 44 -0.34 0.92 8.30
N HIS A 45 -1.44 1.12 9.04
CA HIS A 45 -1.91 2.43 9.48
C HIS A 45 -1.74 2.56 10.99
N VAL A 46 -0.49 2.51 11.47
CA VAL A 46 -0.16 2.92 12.84
C VAL A 46 0.18 4.42 12.80
N GLU A 47 -0.89 5.21 12.85
CA GLU A 47 -0.98 6.56 13.41
C GLU A 47 0.17 7.57 13.16
N THR A 48 -0.13 8.57 12.34
CA THR A 48 0.24 9.96 12.66
C THR A 48 -0.95 10.84 12.26
N ALA A 49 -2.02 10.73 13.03
CA ALA A 49 -2.98 11.83 13.15
C ALA A 49 -2.40 12.77 14.20
N ILE A 50 -1.79 13.88 13.76
CA ILE A 50 -1.47 15.05 14.59
C ILE A 50 -2.58 16.07 14.37
#